data_AF-A0AAQ0H647-F1
#
_entry.id   AF-A0AAQ0H647-F1
#
_cell.length_a   1.000
_cell.length_b   1.000
_cell.length_c   1.000
_cell.angle_alpha   90.00
_cell.angle_beta   90.00
_cell.angle_gamma   90.00
#
_symmetry.space_group_name_H-M   'P 1'
#
loop_
_entity.id
_entity.type
_entity.pdbx_description
1 polymer ?
#
loop_
_entity_poly.entity_id
_entity_poly.type
_entity_poly.pdbx_seq_one_letter_code
_entity_poly.pdbx_strand_id
1 'polypeptide(L)'
;MADDGGTGSAAAAVQRTRDLLDAAADRLRDAGVRDEALAEYVEPRAVLGIRRDPTMRPLGRVWRVGALLLGSSVETTGRVWATARITRVTDPGRTQFVSVSAEVRRAYRAAAAKGHFRENDTVNHGAVPIPLDDTLVDADGVLAVVDGEPVVRWSPTAGTVPLDGYLRDRVALLVDPPRGATD
;
A
#
# COMPACT_ATOMS: atom_id res chain seq x y z
N MET A 1 -3.38 27.28 -33.27
CA MET A 1 -4.39 27.43 -32.20
C MET A 1 -4.26 26.18 -31.36
N ALA A 2 -3.53 26.30 -30.25
CA ALA A 2 -3.01 25.17 -29.49
C ALA A 2 -4.08 24.58 -28.57
N ASP A 3 -4.03 23.26 -28.42
CA ASP A 3 -4.84 22.45 -27.53
C ASP A 3 -4.44 22.67 -26.06
N ASP A 4 -4.85 23.81 -25.49
CA ASP A 4 -4.70 24.11 -24.05
C ASP A 4 -5.76 23.40 -23.20
N GLY A 5 -6.76 22.76 -23.83
CA GLY A 5 -7.86 22.08 -23.15
C GLY A 5 -7.46 20.74 -22.52
N GLY A 6 -6.58 19.97 -23.18
CA GLY A 6 -6.13 18.66 -22.71
C GLY A 6 -5.30 18.73 -21.41
N THR A 7 -4.33 19.63 -21.34
CA THR A 7 -3.43 19.77 -20.17
C THR A 7 -4.17 20.27 -18.93
N GLY A 8 -5.11 21.22 -19.10
CA GLY A 8 -5.94 21.71 -17.98
C GLY A 8 -6.87 20.63 -17.42
N SER A 9 -7.38 19.75 -18.30
CA SER A 9 -8.21 18.62 -17.89
C SER A 9 -7.42 17.54 -17.14
N ALA A 10 -6.20 17.22 -17.61
CA ALA A 10 -5.31 16.26 -16.97
C ALA A 10 -4.91 16.71 -15.55
N ALA A 11 -4.44 17.95 -15.41
CA ALA A 11 -4.06 18.51 -14.11
C ALA A 11 -5.25 18.54 -13.13
N ALA A 12 -6.45 18.86 -13.61
CA ALA A 12 -7.67 18.83 -12.80
C ALA A 12 -8.04 17.41 -12.34
N ALA A 13 -7.87 16.40 -13.19
CA ALA A 13 -8.15 15.01 -12.85
C ALA A 13 -7.13 14.45 -11.84
N VAL A 14 -5.85 14.78 -11.99
CA VAL A 14 -4.81 14.44 -11.00
C VAL A 14 -5.10 15.14 -9.67
N GLN A 15 -5.50 16.40 -9.68
CA GLN A 15 -5.86 17.10 -8.44
C GLN A 15 -7.06 16.46 -7.76
N ARG A 16 -8.12 16.12 -8.52
CA ARG A 16 -9.27 15.38 -8.00
C ARG A 16 -8.85 14.04 -7.37
N THR A 17 -7.89 13.35 -7.96
CA THR A 17 -7.33 12.10 -7.41
C THR A 17 -6.70 12.34 -6.03
N ARG A 18 -5.89 13.39 -5.88
CA ARG A 18 -5.28 13.77 -4.60
C ARG A 18 -6.35 14.09 -3.56
N ASP A 19 -7.32 14.93 -3.92
CA ASP A 19 -8.39 15.35 -3.02
C ASP A 19 -9.21 14.16 -2.49
N LEU A 20 -9.51 13.18 -3.36
CA LEU A 20 -10.22 11.96 -2.98
C LEU A 20 -9.40 11.08 -2.01
N LEU A 21 -8.09 10.93 -2.25
CA LEU A 21 -7.19 10.16 -1.40
C LEU A 21 -7.01 10.83 -0.03
N ASP A 22 -6.83 12.14 0.00
CA ASP A 22 -6.68 12.91 1.23
C ASP A 22 -7.97 12.86 2.07
N ALA A 23 -9.14 13.05 1.45
CA ALA A 23 -10.42 12.93 2.14
C ALA A 23 -10.65 11.52 2.73
N ALA A 24 -10.22 10.47 2.02
CA ALA A 24 -10.27 9.10 2.53
C ALA A 24 -9.32 8.90 3.72
N ALA A 25 -8.09 9.41 3.63
CA ALA A 25 -7.10 9.34 4.71
C ALA A 25 -7.55 10.09 5.97
N ASP A 26 -8.15 11.28 5.81
CA ASP A 26 -8.70 12.07 6.90
C ASP A 26 -9.84 11.33 7.60
N ARG A 27 -10.77 10.75 6.83
CA ARG A 27 -11.85 9.95 7.39
C ARG A 27 -11.35 8.74 8.19
N LEU A 28 -10.33 8.04 7.71
CA LEU A 28 -9.72 6.91 8.42
C LEU A 28 -9.04 7.35 9.72
N ARG A 29 -8.38 8.51 9.69
CA ARG A 29 -7.73 9.12 10.86
C ARG A 29 -8.75 9.53 11.91
N ASP A 30 -9.80 10.24 11.50
CA ASP A 30 -10.86 10.73 12.39
C ASP A 30 -11.61 9.58 13.07
N ALA A 31 -11.80 8.47 12.34
CA ALA A 31 -12.41 7.25 12.87
C ALA A 31 -11.45 6.41 13.73
N GLY A 32 -10.17 6.79 13.84
CA GLY A 32 -9.17 6.04 14.61
C GLY A 32 -8.90 4.63 14.05
N VAL A 33 -9.03 4.44 12.73
CA VAL A 33 -8.78 3.14 12.10
C VAL A 33 -7.32 2.73 12.31
N ARG A 34 -7.11 1.48 12.73
CA ARG A 34 -5.77 0.93 12.94
C ARG A 34 -5.00 0.90 11.63
N ASP A 35 -3.82 1.50 11.64
CA ASP A 35 -2.85 1.48 10.55
C ASP A 35 -1.88 0.29 10.66
N GLU A 36 -1.16 0.01 9.57
CA GLU A 36 -0.22 -1.09 9.40
C GLU A 36 1.18 -0.55 9.10
N ALA A 37 2.23 -1.36 9.35
CA ALA A 37 3.59 -0.97 9.02
C ALA A 37 3.82 -1.06 7.51
N LEU A 38 4.63 -0.15 6.97
CA LEU A 38 5.17 -0.20 5.61
C LEU A 38 6.69 -0.42 5.68
N ALA A 39 7.21 -1.32 4.85
CA ALA A 39 8.62 -1.66 4.85
C ALA A 39 9.17 -1.96 3.45
N GLU A 40 10.45 -1.67 3.27
CA GLU A 40 11.26 -2.23 2.19
C GLU A 40 11.90 -3.53 2.66
N TYR A 41 11.82 -4.59 1.84
CA TYR A 41 12.62 -5.79 2.07
C TYR A 41 14.02 -5.58 1.51
N VAL A 42 15.02 -5.53 2.39
CA VAL A 42 16.41 -5.32 2.01
C VAL A 42 17.10 -6.67 1.84
N GLU A 43 17.45 -6.99 0.60
CA GLU A 43 18.15 -8.22 0.29
C GLU A 43 19.57 -8.27 0.90
N PRO A 44 20.06 -9.48 1.23
CA PRO A 44 21.43 -9.68 1.71
C PRO A 44 22.46 -9.25 0.66
N ARG A 45 23.09 -8.09 0.84
CA ARG A 45 24.28 -7.72 0.05
C ARG A 45 25.54 -8.06 0.83
N ALA A 46 26.45 -8.82 0.22
CA ALA A 46 27.78 -9.00 0.76
C ALA A 46 28.56 -7.69 0.61
N VAL A 47 29.01 -7.12 1.73
CA VAL A 47 29.87 -5.93 1.76
C VAL A 47 31.15 -6.34 2.48
N LEU A 48 32.29 -6.23 1.80
CA LEU A 48 33.60 -6.61 2.36
C LEU A 48 33.67 -8.04 2.91
N GLY A 49 33.02 -9.01 2.24
CA GLY A 49 33.02 -10.42 2.65
C GLY A 49 32.06 -10.77 3.80
N ILE A 50 31.45 -9.78 4.45
CA ILE A 50 30.44 -10.02 5.51
C ILE A 50 29.05 -10.07 4.88
N ARG A 51 28.37 -11.20 5.04
CA ARG A 51 26.98 -11.37 4.60
C ARG A 51 26.04 -10.86 5.70
N ARG A 52 25.36 -9.74 5.42
CA ARG A 52 24.29 -9.24 6.29
C ARG A 52 23.06 -10.11 6.08
N ASP A 53 22.40 -10.50 7.16
CA ASP A 53 21.09 -11.15 7.07
C ASP A 53 20.07 -10.22 6.43
N PRO A 54 19.05 -10.77 5.72
CA PRO A 54 17.96 -9.97 5.19
C PRO A 54 17.21 -9.27 6.31
N THR A 55 16.76 -8.05 6.06
CA THR A 55 16.01 -7.24 7.03
C THR A 55 14.86 -6.50 6.35
N MET A 56 13.84 -6.14 7.11
CA MET A 56 12.78 -5.23 6.66
C MET A 56 13.05 -3.85 7.23
N ARG A 57 13.29 -2.87 6.36
CA ARG A 57 13.54 -1.48 6.73
C ARG A 57 12.21 -0.72 6.81
N PRO A 58 11.83 -0.16 7.97
CA PRO A 58 10.61 0.64 8.09
C PRO A 58 10.61 1.85 7.16
N LEU A 59 9.45 2.13 6.56
CA LEU A 59 9.19 3.31 5.72
C LEU A 59 8.12 4.24 6.29
N GLY A 60 7.46 3.83 7.39
CA GLY A 60 6.35 4.55 8.03
C GLY A 60 5.13 3.65 8.17
N ARG A 61 3.94 4.27 8.23
CA ARG A 61 2.68 3.56 8.46
C ARG A 61 1.65 3.87 7.39
N VAL A 62 0.74 2.93 7.12
CA VAL A 62 -0.28 3.05 6.08
C VAL A 62 -1.60 2.42 6.50
N TRP A 63 -2.71 2.93 5.98
CA TRP A 63 -3.96 2.17 5.95
C TRP A 63 -4.05 1.35 4.67
N ARG A 64 -4.48 0.09 4.80
CA ARG A 64 -4.74 -0.79 3.66
C ARG A 64 -6.20 -0.64 3.21
N VAL A 65 -6.40 0.01 2.07
CA VAL A 65 -7.72 0.28 1.49
C VAL A 65 -7.86 -0.50 0.20
N GLY A 66 -8.26 -1.77 0.36
CA GLY A 66 -8.38 -2.71 -0.75
C GLY A 66 -7.04 -2.95 -1.46
N ALA A 67 -6.90 -2.43 -2.68
CA ALA A 67 -5.73 -2.55 -3.55
C ALA A 67 -4.73 -1.40 -3.38
N LEU A 68 -5.09 -0.36 -2.62
CA LEU A 68 -4.25 0.80 -2.32
C LEU A 68 -3.77 0.78 -0.86
N LEU A 69 -2.59 1.36 -0.64
CA LEU A 69 -2.10 1.74 0.69
C LEU A 69 -2.04 3.25 0.77
N LEU A 70 -2.69 3.86 1.77
CA LEU A 70 -2.66 5.31 1.99
C LEU A 70 -1.77 5.64 3.20
N GLY A 71 -0.97 6.69 3.10
CA GLY A 71 -0.12 7.13 4.19
C GLY A 71 -0.86 7.56 5.45
N SER A 72 -0.45 7.04 6.60
CA SER A 72 -1.02 7.36 7.92
C SER A 72 -0.06 8.14 8.84
N SER A 73 1.25 7.97 8.67
CA SER A 73 2.27 8.64 9.47
C SER A 73 2.86 9.86 8.75
N VAL A 74 3.65 10.66 9.48
CA VAL A 74 4.29 11.88 8.94
C VAL A 74 5.18 11.57 7.73
N GLU A 75 5.85 10.42 7.72
CA GLU A 75 6.73 9.98 6.63
C GLU A 75 5.97 9.60 5.36
N THR A 76 4.71 9.18 5.50
CA THR A 76 3.90 8.60 4.43
C THR A 76 2.73 9.47 4.00
N THR A 77 2.37 10.50 4.77
CA THR A 77 1.20 11.36 4.49
C THR A 77 1.24 11.94 3.07
N GLY A 78 0.08 11.98 2.40
CA GLY A 78 -0.04 12.44 1.01
C GLY A 78 0.57 11.50 -0.04
N ARG A 79 1.00 10.28 0.35
CA ARG A 79 1.54 9.26 -0.56
C ARG A 79 0.64 8.04 -0.60
N VAL A 80 0.70 7.36 -1.75
CA VAL A 80 -0.07 6.15 -2.02
C VAL A 80 0.83 5.08 -2.67
N TRP A 81 0.51 3.82 -2.38
CA TRP A 81 1.17 2.66 -2.98
C TRP A 81 0.15 1.65 -3.49
N ALA A 82 0.53 0.91 -4.54
CA ALA A 82 -0.14 -0.33 -4.87
C ALA A 82 0.21 -1.40 -3.83
N THR A 83 -0.79 -2.16 -3.40
CA THR A 83 -0.58 -3.27 -2.46
C THR A 83 0.30 -4.37 -3.05
N ALA A 84 1.05 -5.02 -2.16
CA ALA A 84 1.82 -6.21 -2.50
C ALA A 84 1.65 -7.27 -1.41
N ARG A 85 2.74 -7.72 -0.78
CA ARG A 85 2.74 -8.80 0.21
C ARG A 85 2.58 -8.25 1.63
N ILE A 86 2.04 -9.08 2.51
CA ILE A 86 1.98 -8.82 3.95
C ILE A 86 2.72 -9.91 4.73
N THR A 87 3.36 -9.52 5.82
CA THR A 87 3.97 -10.42 6.80
C THR A 87 3.55 -9.97 8.18
N ARG A 88 3.08 -10.90 9.03
CA ARG A 88 2.81 -10.60 10.44
C ARG A 88 4.09 -10.74 11.25
N VAL A 89 4.33 -9.80 12.15
CA VAL A 89 5.45 -9.85 13.11
C VAL A 89 5.12 -10.85 14.20
N THR A 90 5.61 -12.08 14.04
CA THR A 90 5.48 -13.18 15.00
C THR A 90 6.81 -13.92 15.09
N ASP A 91 7.12 -14.52 16.25
CA ASP A 91 8.24 -15.47 16.35
C ASP A 91 8.10 -16.56 15.28
N PRO A 92 9.10 -16.78 14.40
CA PRO A 92 9.02 -17.79 13.35
C PRO A 92 8.83 -19.23 13.86
N GLY A 93 9.07 -19.51 15.15
CA GLY A 93 8.93 -20.83 15.76
C GLY A 93 10.04 -21.82 15.34
N ARG A 94 9.95 -23.06 15.82
CA ARG A 94 10.95 -24.12 15.55
C ARG A 94 10.82 -24.72 14.15
N THR A 95 11.98 -25.05 13.58
CA THR A 95 12.15 -25.59 12.22
C THR A 95 11.50 -26.97 12.03
N GLN A 96 10.55 -27.06 11.12
CA GLN A 96 10.05 -28.30 10.53
C GLN A 96 10.04 -28.10 9.02
N PHE A 97 11.08 -28.60 8.34
CA PHE A 97 11.32 -28.33 6.92
C PHE A 97 10.30 -29.07 6.05
N VAL A 98 9.50 -28.35 5.24
CA VAL A 98 8.52 -29.01 4.33
C VAL A 98 8.36 -28.37 2.94
N SER A 99 8.78 -27.13 2.64
CA SER A 99 8.80 -26.60 1.25
C SER A 99 9.56 -25.28 1.07
N VAL A 100 9.98 -24.97 -0.17
CA VAL A 100 10.60 -23.68 -0.57
C VAL A 100 9.70 -22.48 -0.22
N SER A 101 8.39 -22.59 -0.43
CA SER A 101 7.43 -21.53 -0.06
C SER A 101 7.32 -21.33 1.46
N ALA A 102 7.54 -22.37 2.27
CA ALA A 102 7.62 -22.25 3.72
C ALA A 102 8.91 -21.54 4.16
N GLU A 103 10.02 -21.81 3.47
CA GLU A 103 11.31 -21.17 3.73
C GLU A 103 11.30 -19.68 3.39
N VAL A 104 10.73 -19.29 2.22
CA VAL A 104 10.55 -17.88 1.84
C VAL A 104 9.72 -17.11 2.87
N ARG A 105 8.58 -17.67 3.31
CA ARG A 105 7.74 -17.05 4.35
C ARG A 105 8.45 -16.96 5.70
N ARG A 106 9.30 -17.94 6.04
CA ARG A 106 10.14 -17.88 7.25
C ARG A 106 11.18 -16.77 7.15
N ALA A 107 11.84 -16.61 6.01
CA ALA A 107 12.80 -15.53 5.78
C ALA A 107 12.15 -14.15 5.96
N TYR A 108 10.94 -13.94 5.43
CA TYR A 108 10.21 -12.69 5.65
C TYR A 108 9.84 -12.44 7.11
N ARG A 109 9.35 -13.46 7.84
CA ARG A 109 9.06 -13.32 9.28
C ARG A 109 10.32 -13.01 10.09
N ALA A 110 11.45 -13.64 9.77
CA ALA A 110 12.73 -13.35 10.41
C ALA A 110 13.21 -11.93 10.12
N ALA A 111 13.04 -11.44 8.88
CA ALA A 111 13.37 -10.07 8.50
C ALA A 111 12.46 -9.04 9.20
N ALA A 112 11.16 -9.33 9.33
CA ALA A 112 10.21 -8.50 10.05
C ALA A 112 10.54 -8.42 11.55
N ALA A 113 10.85 -9.56 12.20
CA ALA A 113 11.24 -9.59 13.61
C ALA A 113 12.50 -8.75 13.90
N LYS A 114 13.41 -8.61 12.92
CA LYS A 114 14.61 -7.76 12.99
C LYS A 114 14.34 -6.28 12.67
N GLY A 115 13.22 -5.96 12.04
CA GLY A 115 12.91 -4.63 11.50
C GLY A 115 12.39 -3.60 12.50
N HIS A 116 12.45 -3.88 13.81
CA HIS A 116 11.97 -2.99 14.88
C HIS A 116 10.49 -2.57 14.76
N PHE A 117 9.64 -3.45 14.21
CA PHE A 117 8.19 -3.25 14.21
C PHE A 117 7.55 -3.65 15.55
N ARG A 118 6.29 -3.25 15.77
CA ARG A 118 5.55 -3.66 16.97
C ARG A 118 5.25 -5.15 16.89
N GLU A 119 5.19 -5.80 18.06
CA GLU A 119 4.76 -7.20 18.11
C GLU A 119 3.34 -7.34 17.51
N ASN A 120 3.12 -8.40 16.74
CA ASN A 120 1.86 -8.66 16.02
C ASN A 120 1.47 -7.62 14.95
N ASP A 121 2.34 -6.67 14.58
CA ASP A 121 2.07 -5.77 13.46
C ASP A 121 1.93 -6.56 12.14
N THR A 122 1.04 -6.08 11.29
CA THR A 122 1.04 -6.42 9.86
C THR A 122 2.04 -5.50 9.15
N VAL A 123 2.99 -6.08 8.43
CA VAL A 123 4.01 -5.37 7.66
C VAL A 123 3.77 -5.54 6.16
N ASN A 124 3.38 -4.45 5.51
CA ASN A 124 3.29 -4.32 4.06
C ASN A 124 4.69 -4.18 3.48
N HIS A 125 5.07 -5.06 2.55
CA HIS A 125 6.38 -5.03 1.91
C HIS A 125 6.30 -5.38 0.43
N GLY A 126 7.24 -4.82 -0.34
CA GLY A 126 7.22 -4.87 -1.81
C GLY A 126 6.12 -4.00 -2.43
N ALA A 127 5.53 -3.08 -1.66
CA ALA A 127 4.54 -2.14 -2.16
C ALA A 127 5.17 -1.17 -3.17
N VAL A 128 4.47 -0.88 -4.26
CA VAL A 128 4.98 -0.04 -5.35
C VAL A 128 4.44 1.38 -5.18
N PRO A 129 5.29 2.41 -5.01
CA PRO A 129 4.83 3.79 -4.93
C PRO A 129 4.08 4.18 -6.21
N ILE A 130 2.97 4.89 -6.06
CA ILE A 130 2.23 5.46 -7.19
C ILE A 130 2.45 6.98 -7.14
N PRO A 131 3.19 7.56 -8.10
CA PRO A 131 3.30 9.00 -8.22
C PRO A 131 1.91 9.62 -8.44
N LEU A 132 1.59 10.66 -7.67
CA LEU A 132 0.37 11.44 -7.84
C LEU A 132 0.71 12.65 -8.69
N ASP A 133 1.01 12.43 -9.97
CA ASP A 133 1.32 13.44 -10.97
C ASP A 133 0.70 13.02 -12.33
N ASP A 134 1.08 13.71 -13.40
CA ASP A 134 0.51 13.48 -14.73
C ASP A 134 0.77 12.06 -15.27
N THR A 135 1.68 11.28 -14.65
CA THR A 135 1.91 9.87 -15.00
C THR A 135 0.71 8.96 -14.70
N LEU A 136 -0.30 9.45 -13.98
CA LEU A 136 -1.56 8.74 -13.78
C LEU A 136 -2.44 8.68 -15.04
N VAL A 137 -2.29 9.63 -15.97
CA VAL A 137 -3.12 9.71 -17.17
C VAL A 137 -2.81 8.53 -18.09
N ASP A 138 -3.86 7.77 -18.44
CA ASP A 138 -3.79 6.55 -19.26
C ASP A 138 -2.81 5.49 -18.72
N ALA A 139 -2.54 5.53 -17.41
CA ALA A 139 -1.67 4.56 -16.76
C ALA A 139 -2.31 3.17 -16.71
N ASP A 140 -1.47 2.14 -16.81
CA ASP A 140 -1.88 0.74 -16.66
C ASP A 140 -1.79 0.20 -15.22
N GLY A 141 -1.60 1.10 -14.25
CA GLY A 141 -1.46 0.78 -12.84
C GLY A 141 -2.79 0.45 -12.13
N VAL A 142 -2.68 0.20 -10.83
CA VAL A 142 -3.84 0.01 -9.93
C VAL A 142 -4.67 1.29 -9.82
N LEU A 143 -4.03 2.46 -9.93
CA LEU A 143 -4.65 3.77 -9.95
C LEU A 143 -4.27 4.45 -11.25
N ALA A 144 -5.25 5.01 -11.94
CA ALA A 144 -5.07 5.71 -13.21
C ALA A 144 -6.14 6.80 -13.37
N VAL A 145 -5.94 7.68 -14.34
CA VAL A 145 -6.95 8.59 -14.87
C VAL A 145 -7.28 8.15 -16.28
N VAL A 146 -8.55 7.84 -16.55
CA VAL A 146 -9.04 7.43 -17.88
C VAL A 146 -10.19 8.36 -18.25
N ASP A 147 -10.14 8.95 -19.44
CA ASP A 147 -11.13 9.93 -19.91
C ASP A 147 -11.39 11.08 -18.91
N GLY A 148 -10.34 11.50 -18.19
CA GLY A 148 -10.40 12.55 -17.17
C GLY A 148 -11.01 12.12 -15.83
N GLU A 149 -11.30 10.83 -15.64
CA GLU A 149 -11.86 10.28 -14.40
C GLU A 149 -10.84 9.40 -13.65
N PRO A 150 -10.61 9.64 -12.35
CA PRO A 150 -9.79 8.76 -11.52
C PRO A 150 -10.44 7.39 -11.33
N VAL A 151 -9.71 6.33 -11.65
CA VAL A 151 -10.21 4.95 -11.61
C VAL A 151 -9.24 4.00 -10.90
N VAL A 152 -9.80 2.92 -10.37
CA VAL A 152 -9.05 1.82 -9.74
C VAL A 152 -9.21 0.53 -10.53
N ARG A 153 -8.07 -0.11 -10.82
CA ARG A 153 -7.98 -1.48 -11.34
C ARG A 153 -7.58 -2.42 -10.20
N TRP A 154 -8.57 -3.00 -9.54
CA TRP A 154 -8.36 -3.77 -8.29
C TRP A 154 -7.90 -5.22 -8.50
N SER A 155 -7.94 -5.72 -9.73
CA SER A 155 -7.23 -6.95 -10.12
C SER A 155 -6.87 -6.90 -11.62
N PRO A 156 -5.86 -7.66 -12.07
CA PRO A 156 -5.45 -7.67 -13.48
C PRO A 156 -6.54 -8.11 -14.45
N THR A 157 -7.52 -8.87 -13.96
CA THR A 157 -8.61 -9.43 -14.77
C THR A 157 -9.93 -8.68 -14.61
N ALA A 158 -10.01 -7.71 -13.70
CA ALA A 158 -11.20 -6.90 -13.49
C ALA A 158 -11.14 -5.61 -14.33
N GLY A 159 -12.33 -5.12 -14.71
CA GLY A 159 -12.48 -3.77 -15.25
C GLY A 159 -12.12 -2.70 -14.22
N THR A 160 -12.02 -1.46 -14.69
CA THR A 160 -11.82 -0.29 -13.84
C THR A 160 -13.12 0.12 -13.15
N VAL A 161 -13.01 0.70 -11.96
CA VAL A 161 -14.13 1.31 -11.22
C VAL A 161 -13.78 2.73 -10.81
N PRO A 162 -14.75 3.66 -10.69
CA PRO A 162 -14.48 5.02 -10.22
C PRO A 162 -13.84 5.03 -8.83
N LEU A 163 -12.78 5.84 -8.67
CA LEU A 163 -12.01 5.91 -7.43
C LEU A 163 -12.86 6.34 -6.22
N ASP A 164 -13.73 7.34 -6.40
CA ASP A 164 -14.57 7.86 -5.32
C ASP A 164 -15.48 6.76 -4.74
N GLY A 165 -16.22 6.05 -5.60
CA GLY A 165 -17.06 4.92 -5.18
C GLY A 165 -16.25 3.83 -4.49
N TYR A 166 -15.09 3.48 -5.07
CA TYR A 166 -14.19 2.50 -4.49
C TYR A 166 -13.70 2.88 -3.09
N LEU A 167 -13.22 4.11 -2.90
CA LEU A 167 -12.72 4.59 -1.61
C LEU A 167 -13.84 4.65 -0.58
N ARG A 168 -15.02 5.14 -0.95
CA ARG A 168 -16.20 5.20 -0.07
C ARG A 168 -16.52 3.81 0.50
N ASP A 169 -16.61 2.81 -0.37
CA ASP A 169 -16.95 1.45 0.04
C ASP A 169 -15.86 0.85 0.94
N ARG A 170 -14.59 1.00 0.56
CA ARG A 170 -13.46 0.42 1.31
C ARG A 170 -13.22 1.11 2.65
N VAL A 171 -13.38 2.44 2.71
CA VAL A 171 -13.29 3.18 3.97
C VAL A 171 -14.47 2.85 4.88
N ALA A 172 -15.69 2.73 4.35
CA ALA A 172 -16.85 2.32 5.15
C ALA A 172 -16.64 0.96 5.83
N LEU A 173 -16.09 -0.02 5.10
CA LEU A 173 -15.78 -1.35 5.66
C LEU A 173 -14.73 -1.33 6.78
N LEU A 174 -13.83 -0.34 6.80
CA LEU A 174 -12.81 -0.20 7.83
C LEU A 174 -13.31 0.60 9.05
N VAL A 175 -14.16 1.59 8.82
CA VAL A 175 -14.73 2.46 9.86
C VAL A 175 -15.86 1.76 10.61
N ASP A 176 -16.72 1.03 9.90
CA ASP A 176 -17.84 0.27 10.47
C ASP A 176 -17.73 -1.20 10.00
N PRO A 177 -16.80 -1.97 10.58
CA PRO A 177 -16.59 -3.34 10.15
C PRO A 177 -17.84 -4.18 10.45
N PRO A 178 -18.33 -4.97 9.48
CA PRO A 178 -19.47 -5.85 9.71
C PRO A 178 -19.16 -6.82 10.87
N ARG A 179 -20.17 -7.14 11.66
CA ARG A 179 -20.04 -7.99 12.86
C ARG A 179 -19.35 -9.32 12.49
N GLY A 180 -18.26 -9.65 13.19
CA GLY A 180 -17.47 -10.87 12.98
C GLY A 180 -16.26 -10.72 12.05
N ALA A 181 -15.93 -9.52 11.58
CA ALA A 181 -14.76 -9.28 10.73
C ALA A 181 -13.42 -9.08 11.50
N THR A 182 -13.47 -8.96 12.82
CA THR A 182 -12.29 -8.75 13.69
C THR A 182 -12.32 -9.75 14.85
N ASP A 183 -11.67 -10.89 14.64
CA ASP A 183 -11.22 -11.85 15.67
C ASP A 183 -9.70 -12.05 15.54
#